data_AF-W6JVT1-F1
#
_entry.id   AF-W6JVT1-F1
#
_cell.length_a   1.000
_cell.length_b   1.000
_cell.length_c   1.000
_cell.angle_alpha   90.00
_cell.angle_beta   90.00
_cell.angle_gamma   90.00
#
_symmetry.space_group_name_H-M   'P 1'
#
loop_
_entity.id
_entity.type
_entity.pdbx_description
1 polymer ?
#
loop_
_entity_poly.entity_id
_entity_poly.type
_entity_poly.pdbx_seq_one_letter_code
_entity_poly.pdbx_strand_id
1 'polypeptide(L)'
;MIRPQDVLPTVLEAAPAVAACLPVDDDEERLPYVDAAYVAAYLVDCARRGRAAEVDALLGVIEQLLVDGTAEVRELAAIGYLESAQGAVERGELPEAALVDRLGPASAQAWRDLARFWSAN
;
A
#
# COMPACT_ATOMS: atom_id res chain seq x y z
N MET A 1 -0.33 -10.54 -15.67
CA MET A 1 -0.40 -9.07 -15.53
C MET A 1 -1.65 -8.74 -14.76
N ILE A 2 -1.50 -8.12 -13.59
CA ILE A 2 -2.59 -7.77 -12.68
C ILE A 2 -3.31 -6.54 -13.24
N ARG A 3 -4.64 -6.59 -13.31
CA ARG A 3 -5.50 -5.49 -13.77
C ARG A 3 -6.19 -4.81 -12.58
N PRO A 4 -6.77 -3.61 -12.74
CA PRO A 4 -7.41 -2.89 -11.63
C PRO A 4 -8.43 -3.72 -10.85
N GLN A 5 -9.27 -4.52 -11.55
CA GLN A 5 -10.27 -5.37 -10.90
C GLN A 5 -9.69 -6.51 -10.05
N ASP A 6 -8.41 -6.86 -10.25
CA ASP A 6 -7.73 -7.96 -9.55
C ASP A 6 -7.03 -7.48 -8.27
N VAL A 7 -6.84 -6.16 -8.12
CA VAL A 7 -6.03 -5.56 -7.04
C VAL A 7 -6.61 -5.90 -5.67
N LEU A 8 -7.87 -5.57 -5.44
CA LEU A 8 -8.50 -5.78 -4.15
C LEU A 8 -8.60 -7.28 -3.79
N PRO A 9 -9.05 -8.19 -4.69
CA PRO A 9 -8.97 -9.62 -4.44
C PRO A 9 -7.57 -10.09 -4.01
N THR A 10 -6.52 -9.61 -4.68
CA THR A 10 -5.12 -9.94 -4.35
C THR A 10 -4.75 -9.46 -2.95
N VAL A 11 -5.15 -8.24 -2.57
CA VAL A 11 -4.94 -7.70 -1.22
C VAL A 11 -5.66 -8.55 -0.16
N LEU A 12 -6.93 -8.89 -0.41
CA LEU A 12 -7.75 -9.65 0.54
C LEU A 12 -7.30 -11.10 0.68
N GLU A 13 -6.73 -11.70 -0.36
CA GLU A 13 -6.13 -13.04 -0.29
C GLU A 13 -4.90 -13.03 0.64
N ALA A 14 -4.04 -12.02 0.54
CA ALA A 14 -2.84 -11.91 1.36
C ALA A 14 -3.12 -11.44 2.80
N ALA A 15 -4.11 -10.56 2.97
CA ALA A 15 -4.46 -9.96 4.25
C ALA A 15 -5.98 -9.89 4.45
N PRO A 16 -6.66 -11.02 4.75
CA PRO A 16 -8.12 -11.07 4.86
C PRO A 16 -8.72 -10.10 5.88
N ALA A 17 -7.96 -9.80 6.94
CA ALA A 17 -8.37 -8.87 8.00
C ALA A 17 -8.60 -7.43 7.49
N VAL A 18 -8.01 -7.04 6.35
CA VAL A 18 -8.24 -5.76 5.69
C VAL A 18 -9.72 -5.55 5.34
N ALA A 19 -10.46 -6.62 5.04
CA ALA A 19 -11.87 -6.53 4.68
C ALA A 19 -12.71 -5.80 5.74
N ALA A 20 -12.34 -5.92 7.02
CA ALA A 20 -13.04 -5.27 8.13
C ALA A 20 -12.76 -3.75 8.21
N CYS A 21 -11.77 -3.24 7.49
CA CYS A 21 -11.36 -1.84 7.48
C CYS A 21 -11.82 -1.09 6.22
N LEU A 22 -12.29 -1.80 5.20
CA LEU A 22 -12.78 -1.18 3.97
C LEU A 22 -14.14 -0.52 4.22
N PRO A 23 -14.46 0.57 3.50
CA PRO A 23 -15.78 1.16 3.56
C PRO A 23 -16.84 0.13 3.13
N VAL A 24 -18.00 0.18 3.78
CA VAL A 24 -19.15 -0.65 3.41
C VAL A 24 -19.74 -0.04 2.13
N ASP A 25 -19.85 -0.85 1.06
CA ASP A 25 -20.46 -0.42 -0.21
C ASP A 25 -21.86 0.16 0.03
N ASP A 26 -22.00 1.47 -0.16
CA ASP A 26 -23.25 2.22 -0.15
C ASP A 26 -23.71 2.52 -1.59
N ASP A 27 -23.83 1.46 -2.41
CA ASP A 27 -24.30 1.50 -3.81
C ASP A 27 -23.52 2.43 -4.77
N GLU A 28 -22.41 3.05 -4.33
CA GLU A 28 -21.49 3.83 -5.17
C GLU A 28 -20.37 2.94 -5.75
N GLU A 29 -19.88 3.31 -6.94
CA GLU A 29 -18.78 2.61 -7.61
C GLU A 29 -17.51 2.69 -6.75
N ARG A 30 -16.96 1.52 -6.36
CA ARG A 30 -15.72 1.46 -5.57
C ARG A 30 -14.58 2.21 -6.25
N LEU A 31 -13.97 3.12 -5.51
CA LEU A 31 -12.82 3.90 -5.98
C LEU A 31 -11.50 3.23 -5.53
N PRO A 32 -10.65 2.73 -6.45
CA PRO A 32 -9.44 1.99 -6.09
C PRO A 32 -8.46 2.75 -5.19
N TYR A 33 -8.37 4.08 -5.36
CA TYR A 33 -7.54 4.93 -4.52
C TYR A 33 -8.08 5.11 -3.10
N VAL A 34 -9.41 5.07 -2.93
CA VAL A 34 -10.03 5.10 -1.60
C VAL A 34 -9.70 3.79 -0.88
N ASP A 35 -9.91 2.65 -1.55
CA ASP A 35 -9.53 1.34 -1.01
C ASP A 35 -8.05 1.31 -0.62
N ALA A 36 -7.16 1.73 -1.51
CA ALA A 36 -5.72 1.78 -1.24
C ALA A 36 -5.37 2.60 0.01
N ALA A 37 -6.03 3.73 0.25
CA ALA A 37 -5.83 4.54 1.44
C ALA A 37 -6.23 3.79 2.73
N TYR A 38 -7.36 3.06 2.72
CA TYR A 38 -7.76 2.23 3.87
C TYR A 38 -6.80 1.06 4.11
N VAL A 39 -6.31 0.42 3.04
CA VAL A 39 -5.30 -0.64 3.15
C VAL A 39 -3.98 -0.09 3.70
N ALA A 40 -3.54 1.08 3.23
CA ALA A 40 -2.33 1.74 3.73
C ALA A 40 -2.45 2.12 5.20
N ALA A 41 -3.63 2.62 5.63
CA ALA A 41 -3.90 2.88 7.04
C ALA A 41 -3.84 1.60 7.89
N TYR A 42 -4.38 0.48 7.38
CA TYR A 42 -4.28 -0.82 8.05
C TYR A 42 -2.83 -1.32 8.12
N LEU A 43 -2.04 -1.16 7.06
CA LEU A 43 -0.60 -1.47 7.04
C LEU A 43 0.15 -0.69 8.12
N VAL A 44 -0.12 0.61 8.25
CA VAL A 44 0.48 1.47 9.28
C VAL A 44 0.09 1.00 10.69
N ASP A 45 -1.18 0.67 10.93
CA ASP A 45 -1.60 0.11 12.22
C ASP A 45 -0.91 -1.23 12.53
N CYS A 46 -0.76 -2.11 11.53
CA CYS A 46 -0.01 -3.36 11.69
C CYS A 46 1.44 -3.10 12.11
N ALA A 47 2.13 -2.20 11.41
CA ALA A 47 3.51 -1.83 11.71
C ALA A 47 3.65 -1.26 13.13
N ARG A 48 2.74 -0.36 13.54
CA ARG A 48 2.70 0.22 14.89
C ARG A 48 2.49 -0.83 15.99
N ARG A 49 1.71 -1.86 15.71
CA ARG A 49 1.41 -2.95 16.66
C ARG A 49 2.41 -4.10 16.62
N GLY A 50 3.45 -4.02 15.79
CA GLY A 50 4.43 -5.09 15.64
C GLY A 50 3.87 -6.35 14.96
N ARG A 51 2.79 -6.22 14.19
CA ARG A 51 2.15 -7.30 13.43
C ARG A 51 2.94 -7.59 12.16
N ALA A 52 4.13 -8.15 12.35
CA ALA A 52 5.15 -8.30 11.31
C ALA A 52 4.67 -9.12 10.11
N ALA A 53 3.93 -10.21 10.34
CA ALA A 53 3.45 -11.08 9.27
C ALA A 53 2.46 -10.36 8.34
N GLU A 54 1.55 -9.56 8.90
CA GLU A 54 0.60 -8.76 8.14
C GLU A 54 1.29 -7.63 7.37
N VAL A 55 2.32 -7.00 7.96
CA VAL A 55 3.15 -6.00 7.26
C VAL A 55 3.83 -6.66 6.06
N ASP A 56 4.49 -7.80 6.26
CA ASP A 56 5.24 -8.48 5.20
C ASP A 56 4.31 -8.99 4.09
N ALA A 57 3.11 -9.47 4.45
CA ALA A 57 2.10 -9.89 3.48
C ALA A 57 1.62 -8.72 2.60
N LEU A 58 1.30 -7.57 3.20
CA LEU A 58 0.84 -6.39 2.47
C LEU A 58 1.93 -5.76 1.61
N LEU A 59 3.15 -5.64 2.13
CA LEU A 59 4.29 -5.15 1.36
C LEU A 59 4.64 -6.11 0.21
N GLY A 60 4.48 -7.42 0.42
CA GLY A 60 4.61 -8.42 -0.64
C GLY A 60 3.58 -8.24 -1.77
N VAL A 61 2.32 -7.94 -1.42
CA VAL A 61 1.31 -7.61 -2.44
C VAL A 61 1.69 -6.33 -3.18
N ILE A 62 2.07 -5.25 -2.49
CA ILE A 62 2.44 -3.98 -3.14
C ILE A 62 3.61 -4.18 -4.11
N GLU A 63 4.62 -4.98 -3.73
CA GLU A 63 5.72 -5.38 -4.62
C GLU A 63 5.18 -6.10 -5.87
N GLN A 64 4.30 -7.08 -5.68
CA GLN A 64 3.71 -7.82 -6.79
C GLN A 64 2.89 -6.91 -7.73
N LEU A 65 2.14 -5.96 -7.19
CA LEU A 65 1.40 -4.97 -7.99
C LEU A 65 2.36 -4.09 -8.82
N LEU A 66 3.49 -3.67 -8.25
CA LEU A 66 4.51 -2.89 -8.96
C LEU A 66 5.20 -3.70 -10.07
N VAL A 67 5.50 -4.97 -9.83
CA VAL A 67 6.22 -5.82 -10.79
C VAL A 67 5.29 -6.30 -11.91
N ASP A 68 4.13 -6.85 -11.54
CA ASP A 68 3.25 -7.58 -12.47
C ASP A 68 1.99 -6.82 -12.87
N GLY A 69 1.75 -5.62 -12.34
CA GLY A 69 0.59 -4.78 -12.68
C GLY A 69 0.62 -4.15 -14.07
N THR A 70 -0.55 -3.78 -14.57
CA THR A 70 -0.69 -2.77 -15.64
C THR A 70 -0.11 -1.43 -15.20
N ALA A 71 0.09 -0.49 -16.14
CA ALA A 71 0.55 0.86 -15.81
C ALA A 71 -0.31 1.53 -14.71
N GLU A 72 -1.62 1.42 -14.82
CA GLU A 72 -2.59 1.92 -13.83
C GLU A 72 -2.45 1.23 -12.47
N VAL A 73 -2.26 -0.09 -12.43
CA VAL A 73 -2.05 -0.83 -11.16
C VAL A 73 -0.72 -0.46 -10.50
N ARG A 74 0.33 -0.24 -11.29
CA ARG A 74 1.64 0.19 -10.79
C ARG A 74 1.58 1.61 -10.23
N GLU A 75 0.86 2.50 -10.89
CA GLU A 75 0.60 3.85 -10.40
C GLU A 75 -0.19 3.81 -9.09
N LEU A 76 -1.27 3.02 -9.04
CA LEU A 76 -2.04 2.81 -7.80
C LEU A 76 -1.16 2.23 -6.68
N ALA A 77 -0.27 1.27 -6.98
CA ALA A 77 0.66 0.69 -6.01
C ALA A 77 1.61 1.75 -5.41
N ALA A 78 2.16 2.63 -6.26
CA ALA A 78 3.05 3.70 -5.82
C ALA A 78 2.30 4.83 -5.10
N ILE A 79 1.30 5.43 -5.73
CA ILE A 79 0.59 6.62 -5.24
C ILE A 79 -0.48 6.25 -4.20
N GLY A 80 -1.28 5.21 -4.46
CA GLY A 80 -2.33 4.80 -3.54
C GLY A 80 -1.78 4.22 -2.24
N TYR A 81 -0.82 3.29 -2.31
CA TYR A 81 -0.34 2.57 -1.13
C TYR A 81 0.95 3.15 -0.54
N LEU A 82 2.03 3.27 -1.33
CA LEU A 82 3.34 3.67 -0.80
C LEU A 82 3.36 5.15 -0.37
N GLU A 83 2.81 6.06 -1.16
CA GLU A 83 2.73 7.48 -0.78
C GLU A 83 1.83 7.67 0.46
N SER A 84 0.68 6.98 0.54
CA SER A 84 -0.16 7.01 1.75
C SER A 84 0.61 6.55 2.99
N ALA A 85 1.45 5.51 2.87
CA ALA A 85 2.31 5.04 3.95
C ALA A 85 3.45 6.02 4.29
N GLN A 86 4.07 6.66 3.28
CA GLN A 86 5.04 7.73 3.48
C GLN A 86 4.43 8.90 4.24
N GLY A 87 3.22 9.32 3.89
CA GLY A 87 2.52 10.37 4.60
C GLY A 87 2.33 10.07 6.10
N ALA A 88 2.13 8.80 6.48
CA ALA A 88 2.06 8.41 7.89
C ALA A 88 3.43 8.50 8.60
N VAL A 89 4.51 8.14 7.89
CA VAL A 89 5.89 8.33 8.38
C VAL A 89 6.20 9.82 8.58
N GLU A 90 5.87 10.67 7.60
CA GLU A 90 6.07 12.12 7.66
C GLU A 90 5.29 12.78 8.81
N ARG A 91 4.08 12.29 9.10
CA ARG A 91 3.28 12.72 10.27
C ARG A 91 3.81 12.17 11.60
N GLY A 92 4.85 11.35 11.59
CA GLY A 92 5.46 10.78 12.79
C GLY A 92 4.64 9.65 13.43
N GLU A 93 3.74 9.00 12.68
CA GLU A 93 2.91 7.91 13.20
C GLU A 93 3.70 6.62 13.44
N LEU A 94 4.79 6.43 12.69
CA LEU A 94 5.73 5.32 12.79
C LEU A 94 7.11 5.72 12.24
N PRO A 95 8.20 5.11 12.71
CA PRO A 95 9.52 5.35 12.13
C PRO A 95 9.59 4.74 10.72
N GLU A 96 10.31 5.41 9.81
CA GLU A 96 10.48 4.96 8.41
C GLU A 96 11.00 3.51 8.30
N ALA A 97 11.95 3.14 9.16
CA ALA A 97 12.53 1.80 9.23
C ALA A 97 11.50 0.69 9.52
N ALA A 98 10.33 1.01 10.09
CA ALA A 98 9.27 0.03 10.29
C ALA A 98 8.70 -0.53 8.99
N LEU A 99 8.89 0.18 7.86
CA LEU A 99 8.44 -0.23 6.54
C LEU A 99 9.62 -0.47 5.58
N VAL A 100 10.57 0.48 5.50
CA VAL A 100 11.63 0.47 4.47
C VAL A 100 12.49 -0.77 4.49
N ASP A 101 12.82 -1.30 5.68
CA ASP A 101 13.66 -2.50 5.83
C ASP A 101 12.99 -3.79 5.29
N ARG A 102 11.68 -3.73 5.02
CA ARG A 102 10.85 -4.85 4.56
C ARG A 102 10.37 -4.70 3.12
N LEU A 103 10.69 -3.59 2.46
CA LEU A 103 10.27 -3.34 1.08
C LEU A 103 10.99 -4.28 0.11
N GLY A 104 10.24 -4.80 -0.86
CA GLY A 104 10.83 -5.45 -2.02
C GLY A 104 11.56 -4.45 -2.93
N PRO A 105 12.37 -4.91 -3.90
CA PRO A 105 13.18 -4.04 -4.74
C PRO A 105 12.40 -2.96 -5.51
N ALA A 106 11.25 -3.32 -6.10
CA ALA A 106 10.44 -2.37 -6.85
C ALA A 106 9.79 -1.34 -5.92
N SER A 107 9.29 -1.79 -4.77
CA SER A 107 8.68 -0.93 -3.74
C SER A 107 9.71 0.01 -3.13
N ALA A 108 10.92 -0.46 -2.84
CA ALA A 108 12.02 0.36 -2.33
C ALA A 108 12.52 1.39 -3.35
N GLN A 109 12.44 1.09 -4.65
CA GLN A 109 12.72 2.06 -5.71
C GLN A 109 11.60 3.11 -5.79
N ALA A 110 10.33 2.69 -5.84
CA ALA A 110 9.18 3.59 -5.87
C ALA A 110 9.14 4.53 -4.64
N TRP A 111 9.42 4.00 -3.43
CA TRP A 111 9.54 4.79 -2.21
C TRP A 111 10.57 5.92 -2.35
N ARG A 112 11.77 5.61 -2.86
CA ARG A 112 12.82 6.62 -3.07
C ARG A 112 12.45 7.63 -4.15
N ASP A 113 11.76 7.20 -5.21
CA ASP A 113 11.36 8.09 -6.29
C ASP A 113 10.26 9.07 -5.85
N LEU A 114 9.30 8.62 -5.04
CA LEU A 114 8.31 9.49 -4.38
C LEU A 114 9.00 10.53 -3.48
N ALA A 115 9.92 10.10 -2.62
CA ALA A 115 10.65 11.00 -1.73
C ALA A 115 11.44 12.08 -2.50
N ARG A 116 12.06 11.70 -3.63
CA ARG A 116 12.76 12.64 -4.53
C ARG A 116 11.81 13.60 -5.22
N PHE A 117 10.67 13.11 -5.69
CA PHE A 117 9.66 13.92 -6.36
C PHE A 117 9.18 15.05 -5.46
N TRP A 118 8.84 14.73 -4.20
CA TRP A 118 8.38 15.72 -3.23
C TRP A 118 9.48 16.63 -2.69
N SER A 119 10.73 16.16 -2.60
CA SER A 119 11.88 17.00 -2.19
C SER A 119 12.35 17.99 -3.26
N ALA A 120 11.94 17.80 -4.52
CA ALA A 120 12.28 18.68 -5.63
C ALA A 120 11.28 19.85 -5.81
N ASN A 121 10.28 19.94 -4.94
CA ASN A 121 9.23 20.97 -4.91
C ASN A 121 9.50 21.98 -3.79
#